data_AF-A0A914MWT2-F1
#
_entry.id   AF-A0A914MWT2-F1
#
_cell.length_a   1.000
_cell.length_b   1.000
_cell.length_c   1.000
_cell.angle_alpha   90.00
_cell.angle_beta   90.00
_cell.angle_gamma   90.00
#
_symmetry.space_group_name_H-M   'P 1'
#
loop_
_entity.id
_entity.type
_entity.pdbx_description
1 polymer ?
#
loop_
_entity_poly.entity_id
_entity_poly.type
_entity_poly.pdbx_seq_one_letter_code
_entity_poly.pdbx_strand_id
1 'polypeptide(L)'
;MEINIGKALKYLAVKLENNLKFGEEEELRFIGRVSKTQLQNYLILNIGYEMTKYWPNLCAPFNALLKPALETIVDAMRGLVSLVLASMHEEDMSNASANSSDYIKELCGHLRIFRQHCIQLKPLNESFDVLPSFINFCIEQYLLHISLIRPQKEVILKRFVKDFDYLCKNGLQIFDCKYSKMLNSSNQIINFIQSMPNKFEEIFNVMEEEQKQAGALTRLLNLYAVPQWFVAHELICASDSELKSPHESAGWTIVEYVNWFNKHSELERWQFLKGLLDVYKQSVVARGGTEFVKQFPILNLLINNNMSGTLL
;
A
#
# COMPACT_ATOMS: atom_id res chain seq x y z
N MET A 1 16.27 40.21 17.90
CA MET A 1 15.04 39.75 18.59
C MET A 1 14.62 38.36 18.12
N GLU A 2 14.54 38.14 16.80
CA GLU A 2 14.19 36.84 16.20
C GLU A 2 15.09 35.66 16.64
N ILE A 3 16.40 35.88 16.80
CA ILE A 3 17.33 34.85 17.30
C ILE A 3 16.93 34.33 18.69
N ASN A 4 16.46 35.21 19.58
CA ASN A 4 16.06 34.82 20.94
C ASN A 4 14.73 34.08 20.94
N ILE A 5 13.78 34.51 20.09
CA ILE A 5 12.51 33.83 19.89
C ILE A 5 12.75 32.42 19.32
N GLY A 6 13.59 32.29 18.30
CA GLY A 6 13.95 30.99 17.71
C GLY A 6 14.57 30.03 18.73
N LYS A 7 15.47 30.52 19.61
CA LYS A 7 16.02 29.71 20.71
C LYS A 7 14.94 29.26 21.70
N ALA A 8 14.00 30.14 22.06
CA ALA A 8 12.90 29.81 22.96
C ALA A 8 11.95 28.76 22.35
N LEU A 9 11.60 28.91 21.06
CA LEU A 9 10.76 27.95 20.35
C LEU A 9 11.43 26.58 20.23
N LYS A 10 12.75 26.54 19.97
CA LYS A 10 13.52 25.29 19.98
C LYS A 10 13.48 24.62 21.36
N TYR A 11 13.68 25.38 22.44
CA TYR A 11 13.58 24.85 23.81
C TYR A 11 12.18 24.31 24.10
N LEU A 12 11.13 25.01 23.66
CA LEU A 12 9.75 24.55 23.81
C LEU A 12 9.52 23.24 23.07
N ALA A 13 9.94 23.12 21.81
CA ALA A 13 9.79 21.88 21.03
C ALA A 13 10.45 20.69 21.71
N VAL A 14 11.69 20.83 22.20
CA VAL A 14 12.39 19.78 22.96
C VAL A 14 11.64 19.44 24.26
N LYS A 15 11.08 20.43 24.95
CA LYS A 15 10.29 20.18 26.15
C LYS A 15 9.00 19.42 25.83
N LEU A 16 8.32 19.75 24.74
CA LEU A 16 7.15 18.99 24.28
C LEU A 16 7.53 17.54 23.94
N GLU A 17 8.62 17.34 23.22
CA GLU A 17 9.16 16.02 22.87
C GLU A 17 9.41 15.16 24.10
N ASN A 18 10.12 15.70 25.10
CA ASN A 18 10.43 14.99 26.35
C ASN A 18 9.18 14.65 27.20
N ASN A 19 8.02 15.22 26.89
CA ASN A 19 6.76 14.91 27.57
C ASN A 19 5.85 13.97 26.78
N LEU A 20 6.22 13.62 25.54
CA LEU A 20 5.55 12.56 24.79
C LEU A 20 5.83 11.22 25.43
N LYS A 21 4.80 10.38 25.51
CA LYS A 21 4.89 9.03 26.05
C LYS A 21 4.47 8.04 24.97
N PHE A 22 5.47 7.47 24.30
CA PHE A 22 5.30 6.35 23.36
C PHE A 22 6.13 5.13 23.81
N GLY A 23 6.47 5.07 25.10
CA GLY A 23 7.40 4.08 25.64
C GLY A 23 6.74 2.73 25.91
N GLU A 24 5.42 2.69 26.06
CA GLU A 24 4.66 1.46 26.32
C GLU A 24 3.74 1.13 25.15
N GLU A 25 3.58 -0.15 24.83
CA GLU A 25 2.70 -0.59 23.72
C GLU A 25 1.26 -0.08 23.87
N GLU A 26 0.75 0.02 25.10
CA GLU A 26 -0.60 0.50 25.38
C GLU A 26 -0.85 1.93 24.88
N GLU A 27 0.19 2.76 24.78
CA GLU A 27 0.10 4.14 24.34
C GLU A 27 -0.15 4.24 22.83
N LEU A 28 0.19 3.19 22.07
CA LEU A 28 0.02 3.08 20.62
C LEU A 28 -1.04 2.04 20.21
N ARG A 29 -1.77 1.46 21.16
CA ARG A 29 -2.90 0.54 20.88
C ARG A 29 -4.17 1.31 20.54
N PHE A 30 -4.75 1.02 19.37
CA PHE A 30 -6.01 1.59 18.90
C PHE A 30 -7.19 0.67 19.26
N ILE A 31 -7.46 0.54 20.55
CA ILE A 31 -8.54 -0.32 21.07
C ILE A 31 -9.55 0.55 21.83
N GLY A 32 -10.81 0.50 21.41
CA GLY A 32 -11.90 1.17 22.13
C GLY A 32 -11.79 2.70 22.09
N ARG A 33 -11.81 3.33 23.27
CA ARG A 33 -11.79 4.81 23.40
C ARG A 33 -10.36 5.31 23.64
N VAL A 34 -10.08 6.52 23.17
CA VAL A 34 -8.82 7.23 23.41
C VAL A 34 -8.52 7.30 24.91
N SER A 35 -7.36 6.77 25.31
CA SER A 35 -6.91 6.78 26.71
C SER A 35 -6.49 8.19 27.17
N LYS A 36 -6.37 8.40 28.49
CA LYS A 36 -5.89 9.68 29.04
C LYS A 36 -4.47 10.01 28.56
N THR A 37 -3.60 9.00 28.49
CA THR A 37 -2.21 9.15 28.03
C THR A 37 -2.16 9.48 26.54
N GLN A 38 -2.95 8.80 25.71
CA GLN A 38 -3.07 9.10 24.29
C GLN A 38 -3.57 10.53 24.06
N LEU A 39 -4.60 10.95 24.80
CA LEU A 39 -5.12 12.31 24.72
C LEU A 39 -4.08 13.35 25.15
N GLN A 40 -3.26 13.06 26.17
CA GLN A 40 -2.15 13.92 26.57
C GLN A 40 -1.12 14.06 25.44
N ASN A 41 -0.72 12.96 24.79
CA ASN A 41 0.19 13.00 23.64
C ASN A 41 -0.41 13.82 22.49
N TYR A 42 -1.69 13.62 22.18
CA TYR A 42 -2.36 14.37 21.11
C TYR A 42 -2.44 15.86 21.43
N LEU A 43 -2.67 16.24 22.70
CA LEU A 43 -2.63 17.63 23.12
C LEU A 43 -1.23 18.24 22.91
N ILE A 44 -0.17 17.53 23.28
CA ILE A 44 1.22 17.97 23.06
C ILE A 44 1.50 18.20 21.56
N LEU A 45 1.11 17.24 20.72
CA LEU A 45 1.27 17.33 19.26
C LEU A 45 0.41 18.45 18.67
N ASN A 46 -0.82 18.62 19.16
CA ASN A 46 -1.68 19.74 18.74
C ASN A 46 -1.06 21.08 19.09
N ILE A 47 -0.46 21.24 20.28
CA ILE A 47 0.27 22.46 20.65
C ILE A 47 1.43 22.71 19.68
N GLY A 48 2.26 21.70 19.43
CA GLY A 48 3.36 21.80 18.47
C GLY A 48 2.88 22.20 17.08
N TYR A 49 1.76 21.63 16.64
CA TYR A 49 1.14 21.94 15.35
C TYR A 49 0.62 23.37 15.27
N GLU A 50 -0.09 23.88 16.28
CA GLU A 50 -0.53 25.28 16.30
C GLU A 50 0.67 26.23 16.28
N MET A 51 1.77 25.90 16.97
CA MET A 51 3.00 26.69 16.93
C MET A 51 3.58 26.81 15.51
N THR A 52 3.47 25.76 14.67
CA THR A 52 3.88 25.84 13.26
C THR A 52 3.05 26.86 12.47
N LYS A 53 1.75 27.01 12.79
CA LYS A 53 0.84 27.95 12.12
C LYS A 53 1.11 29.39 12.55
N TYR A 54 1.39 29.61 13.84
CA TYR A 54 1.66 30.96 14.36
C TYR A 54 3.06 31.47 14.02
N TRP A 55 4.07 30.58 13.93
CA TRP A 55 5.47 30.94 13.59
C TRP A 55 5.99 30.16 12.38
N PRO A 56 5.45 30.35 11.17
CA PRO A 56 5.80 29.55 9.99
C PRO A 56 7.29 29.65 9.63
N ASN A 57 7.91 30.83 9.79
CA ASN A 57 9.33 31.03 9.47
C ASN A 57 10.29 30.41 10.51
N LEU A 58 9.79 29.97 11.68
CA LEU A 58 10.59 29.40 12.77
C LEU A 58 10.06 28.02 13.21
N CYS A 59 9.25 27.36 12.37
CA CYS A 59 8.56 26.12 12.72
C CYS A 59 9.43 24.86 12.68
N ALA A 60 10.66 24.93 12.15
CA ALA A 60 11.54 23.78 11.94
C ALA A 60 11.70 22.87 13.19
N PRO A 61 11.86 23.39 14.43
CA PRO A 61 11.92 22.55 15.62
C PRO A 61 10.62 21.76 15.89
N PHE A 62 9.46 22.37 15.62
CA PHE A 62 8.17 21.68 15.79
C PHE A 62 7.92 20.66 14.69
N ASN A 63 8.35 20.91 13.45
CA ASN A 63 8.30 19.91 12.39
C ASN A 63 9.19 18.69 12.70
N ALA A 64 10.36 18.92 13.30
CA ALA A 64 11.25 17.85 13.76
C ALA A 64 10.64 17.01 14.90
N LEU A 65 9.77 17.59 15.74
CA LEU A 65 8.96 16.88 16.73
C LEU A 65 7.78 16.12 16.08
N LEU A 66 7.02 16.81 15.22
CA LEU A 66 5.76 16.29 14.69
C LEU A 66 5.99 15.12 13.74
N LYS A 67 6.95 15.22 12.81
CA LYS A 67 7.11 14.21 11.75
C LYS A 67 7.40 12.80 12.32
N PRO A 68 8.39 12.59 13.20
CA PRO A 68 8.65 11.27 13.78
C PRO A 68 7.49 10.77 14.65
N ALA A 69 6.85 11.65 15.42
CA ALA A 69 5.72 11.28 16.28
C ALA A 69 4.50 10.81 15.47
N LEU A 70 4.19 11.50 14.36
CA LEU A 70 3.11 11.12 13.46
C LEU A 70 3.40 9.79 12.76
N GLU A 71 4.62 9.59 12.25
CA GLU A 71 5.00 8.31 11.65
C GLU A 71 4.92 7.17 12.68
N THR A 72 5.37 7.38 13.93
CA THR A 72 5.27 6.37 15.00
C THR A 72 3.82 5.93 15.24
N ILE A 73 2.89 6.88 15.30
CA ILE A 73 1.45 6.60 15.48
C ILE A 73 0.88 5.85 14.27
N VAL A 74 1.24 6.29 13.05
CA VAL A 74 0.75 5.68 11.82
C VAL A 74 1.35 4.29 11.60
N ASP A 75 2.62 4.07 11.92
CA ASP A 75 3.31 2.78 11.79
C ASP A 75 2.70 1.71 12.69
N ALA A 76 2.27 2.08 13.91
CA ALA A 76 1.51 1.17 14.76
C ALA A 76 0.21 0.70 14.07
N MET A 77 -0.48 1.60 13.37
CA MET A 77 -1.68 1.24 12.61
C MET A 77 -1.34 0.48 11.32
N ARG A 78 -0.24 0.81 10.62
CA ARG A 78 0.25 0.05 9.47
C ARG A 78 0.52 -1.41 9.85
N GLY A 79 1.15 -1.64 10.99
CA GLY A 79 1.39 -3.00 11.52
C GLY A 79 0.10 -3.79 11.73
N LEU A 80 -0.94 -3.15 12.28
CA LEU A 80 -2.25 -3.78 12.45
C LEU A 80 -2.94 -4.05 11.10
N VAL A 81 -2.86 -3.12 10.14
CA VAL A 81 -3.37 -3.32 8.77
C VAL A 81 -2.71 -4.53 8.13
N SER A 82 -1.38 -4.64 8.20
CA SER A 82 -0.63 -5.77 7.65
C SER A 82 -0.98 -7.09 8.34
N LEU A 83 -1.19 -7.10 9.66
CA LEU A 83 -1.61 -8.29 10.40
C LEU A 83 -2.99 -8.78 9.94
N VAL A 84 -3.98 -7.90 9.89
CA VAL A 84 -5.36 -8.26 9.51
C VAL A 84 -5.44 -8.66 8.03
N LEU A 85 -4.67 -8.03 7.14
CA LEU A 85 -4.64 -8.45 5.74
C LEU A 85 -3.88 -9.76 5.54
N ALA A 86 -2.93 -10.11 6.40
CA ALA A 86 -2.26 -11.41 6.33
C ALA A 86 -3.20 -12.59 6.62
N SER A 87 -4.20 -12.41 7.49
CA SER A 87 -5.17 -13.47 7.81
C SER A 87 -6.05 -13.86 6.62
N MET A 88 -6.14 -13.03 5.57
CA MET A 88 -6.89 -13.39 4.36
C MET A 88 -6.33 -14.63 3.66
N HIS A 89 -5.05 -14.95 3.87
CA HIS A 89 -4.39 -16.15 3.31
C HIS A 89 -4.75 -17.43 4.07
N GLU A 90 -5.40 -17.31 5.23
CA GLU A 90 -5.90 -18.42 6.03
C GLU A 90 -7.38 -18.75 5.71
N GLU A 91 -8.09 -17.84 5.02
CA GLU A 91 -9.48 -18.02 4.63
C GLU A 91 -9.62 -18.85 3.34
N ASP A 92 -10.68 -19.67 3.25
CA ASP A 92 -11.06 -20.29 1.98
C ASP A 92 -11.71 -19.24 1.05
N MET A 93 -10.90 -18.72 0.14
CA MET A 93 -11.30 -17.68 -0.81
C MET A 93 -12.31 -18.16 -1.86
N SER A 94 -12.45 -19.48 -2.05
CA SER A 94 -13.37 -20.06 -3.03
C SER A 94 -14.81 -20.11 -2.53
N ASN A 95 -15.02 -20.05 -1.21
CA ASN A 95 -16.37 -20.01 -0.63
C ASN A 95 -16.99 -18.62 -0.80
N ALA A 96 -17.96 -18.55 -1.70
CA ALA A 96 -18.73 -17.34 -1.93
C ALA A 96 -19.65 -17.05 -0.73
N SER A 97 -19.26 -16.10 0.11
CA SER A 97 -20.15 -15.57 1.15
C SER A 97 -21.03 -14.45 0.58
N ALA A 98 -22.32 -14.43 0.98
CA ALA A 98 -23.24 -13.36 0.61
C ALA A 98 -22.82 -11.99 1.15
N ASN A 99 -21.90 -11.93 2.13
CA ASN A 99 -21.38 -10.71 2.74
C ASN A 99 -19.89 -10.48 2.40
N SER A 100 -19.33 -9.32 2.75
CA SER A 100 -17.87 -9.11 2.67
C SER A 100 -17.16 -10.04 3.65
N SER A 101 -15.89 -10.34 3.40
CA SER A 101 -15.07 -11.24 4.24
C SER A 101 -14.92 -10.72 5.67
N ASP A 102 -14.61 -11.61 6.61
CA ASP A 102 -14.54 -11.21 8.02
C ASP A 102 -13.27 -10.41 8.32
N TYR A 103 -12.12 -10.78 7.73
CA TYR A 103 -10.89 -9.97 7.82
C TYR A 103 -11.12 -8.50 7.40
N ILE A 104 -11.91 -8.26 6.35
CA ILE A 104 -12.12 -6.89 5.85
C ILE A 104 -13.08 -6.09 6.73
N LYS A 105 -14.05 -6.76 7.37
CA LYS A 105 -14.92 -6.13 8.39
C LYS A 105 -14.14 -5.77 9.64
N GLU A 106 -13.26 -6.68 10.09
CA GLU A 106 -12.36 -6.44 11.22
C GLU A 106 -11.45 -5.24 10.94
N LEU A 107 -10.82 -5.20 9.75
CA LEU A 107 -9.97 -4.07 9.33
C LEU A 107 -10.74 -2.74 9.36
N CYS A 108 -11.95 -2.70 8.79
CA CYS A 108 -12.81 -1.52 8.83
C CYS A 108 -13.17 -1.11 10.27
N GLY A 109 -13.35 -2.07 11.18
CA GLY A 109 -13.55 -1.83 12.60
C GLY A 109 -12.37 -1.11 13.24
N HIS A 110 -11.14 -1.60 13.00
CA HIS A 110 -9.93 -0.96 13.49
C HIS A 110 -9.68 0.42 12.88
N LEU A 111 -9.91 0.58 11.58
CA LEU A 111 -9.81 1.89 10.90
C LEU A 111 -10.81 2.89 11.48
N ARG A 112 -12.02 2.45 11.85
CA ARG A 112 -13.02 3.29 12.53
C ARG A 112 -12.57 3.74 13.91
N ILE A 113 -11.91 2.86 14.66
CA ILE A 113 -11.30 3.25 15.94
C ILE A 113 -10.19 4.26 15.67
N PHE A 114 -9.25 3.96 14.77
CA PHE A 114 -8.16 4.86 14.42
C PHE A 114 -8.66 6.25 13.98
N ARG A 115 -9.76 6.32 13.23
CA ARG A 115 -10.42 7.58 12.87
C ARG A 115 -10.78 8.43 14.10
N GLN A 116 -11.26 7.83 15.19
CA GLN A 116 -11.57 8.56 16.43
C GLN A 116 -10.32 9.20 17.04
N HIS A 117 -9.17 8.53 16.95
CA HIS A 117 -7.88 9.09 17.37
C HIS A 117 -7.44 10.22 16.44
N CYS A 118 -7.55 10.04 15.12
CA CYS A 118 -7.21 11.09 14.14
C CYS A 118 -7.98 12.38 14.39
N ILE A 119 -9.28 12.31 14.71
CA ILE A 119 -10.09 13.52 15.00
C ILE A 119 -9.51 14.33 16.18
N GLN A 120 -8.91 13.67 17.17
CA GLN A 120 -8.27 14.33 18.32
C GLN A 120 -6.85 14.82 18.02
N LEU A 121 -6.23 14.32 16.95
CA LEU A 121 -4.86 14.62 16.53
C LEU A 121 -4.86 15.47 15.25
N LYS A 122 -5.02 16.79 15.43
CA LYS A 122 -5.07 17.78 14.34
C LYS A 122 -3.94 17.65 13.31
N PRO A 123 -2.65 17.55 13.69
CA PRO A 123 -1.57 17.48 12.71
C PRO A 123 -1.65 16.24 11.80
N LEU A 124 -2.29 15.15 12.24
CA LEU A 124 -2.57 14.00 11.38
C LEU A 124 -3.82 14.22 10.52
N ASN A 125 -4.90 14.70 11.14
CA ASN A 125 -6.18 14.92 10.48
C ASN A 125 -6.13 15.95 9.34
N GLU A 126 -5.31 16.98 9.51
CA GLU A 126 -5.10 18.05 8.52
C GLU A 126 -3.88 17.78 7.62
N SER A 127 -3.25 16.60 7.73
CA SER A 127 -2.03 16.29 6.98
C SER A 127 -2.30 16.14 5.49
N PHE A 128 -1.44 16.75 4.68
CA PHE A 128 -1.43 16.60 3.21
C PHE A 128 -0.52 15.48 2.72
N ASP A 129 0.23 14.84 3.62
CA ASP A 129 1.22 13.82 3.28
C ASP A 129 1.00 12.54 4.09
N VAL A 130 1.10 12.63 5.42
CA VAL A 130 1.10 11.45 6.31
C VAL A 130 -0.20 10.65 6.24
N LEU A 131 -1.36 11.30 6.43
CA LEU A 131 -2.66 10.62 6.38
C LEU A 131 -3.01 10.09 4.96
N PRO A 132 -2.84 10.88 3.89
CA PRO A 132 -3.01 10.37 2.52
C PRO A 132 -2.12 9.18 2.20
N SER A 133 -0.84 9.23 2.62
CA SER A 133 0.13 8.14 2.43
C SER A 133 -0.25 6.88 3.21
N PHE A 134 -0.81 7.01 4.42
CA PHE A 134 -1.38 5.89 5.16
C PHE A 134 -2.59 5.25 4.45
N ILE A 135 -3.50 6.07 3.90
CA ILE A 135 -4.66 5.56 3.17
C ILE A 135 -4.22 4.85 1.89
N ASN A 136 -3.28 5.42 1.13
CA ASN A 136 -2.70 4.77 -0.04
C ASN A 136 -2.02 3.45 0.34
N PHE A 137 -1.26 3.42 1.44
CA PHE A 137 -0.66 2.20 1.98
C PHE A 137 -1.71 1.10 2.23
N CYS A 138 -2.85 1.42 2.83
CA CYS A 138 -3.90 0.42 3.06
C CYS A 138 -4.42 -0.21 1.75
N ILE A 139 -4.55 0.59 0.70
CA ILE A 139 -4.96 0.13 -0.62
C ILE A 139 -3.84 -0.70 -1.27
N GLU A 140 -2.59 -0.24 -1.21
CA GLU A 140 -1.44 -0.98 -1.74
C GLU A 140 -1.26 -2.32 -1.03
N GLN A 141 -1.41 -2.39 0.29
CA GLN A 141 -1.37 -3.66 1.02
C GLN A 141 -2.50 -4.58 0.59
N TYR A 142 -3.73 -4.06 0.42
CA TYR A 142 -4.83 -4.88 -0.09
C TYR A 142 -4.50 -5.48 -1.47
N LEU A 143 -4.01 -4.65 -2.39
CA LEU A 143 -3.59 -5.08 -3.73
C LEU A 143 -2.44 -6.09 -3.68
N LEU A 144 -1.46 -5.87 -2.80
CA LEU A 144 -0.33 -6.77 -2.62
C LEU A 144 -0.81 -8.15 -2.18
N HIS A 145 -1.69 -8.23 -1.19
CA HIS A 145 -2.15 -9.51 -0.68
C HIS A 145 -3.03 -10.26 -1.69
N ILE A 146 -3.97 -9.60 -2.39
CA ILE A 146 -4.80 -10.30 -3.40
C ILE A 146 -3.93 -10.85 -4.55
N SER A 147 -2.86 -10.15 -4.91
CA SER A 147 -1.94 -10.58 -5.98
C SER A 147 -1.12 -11.83 -5.65
N LEU A 148 -1.11 -12.24 -4.38
CA LEU A 148 -0.40 -13.43 -3.91
C LEU A 148 -1.33 -14.64 -3.74
N ILE A 149 -2.64 -14.48 -3.98
CA ILE A 149 -3.62 -15.56 -3.95
C ILE A 149 -3.78 -16.13 -5.36
N ARG A 150 -3.54 -17.43 -5.52
CA ARG A 150 -3.58 -18.11 -6.81
C ARG A 150 -4.22 -19.51 -6.67
N PRO A 151 -5.03 -19.97 -7.65
CA PRO A 151 -5.48 -19.27 -8.87
C PRO A 151 -6.64 -18.30 -8.63
N GLN A 152 -6.66 -17.18 -9.35
CA GLN A 152 -7.74 -16.19 -9.27
C GLN A 152 -8.88 -16.49 -10.25
N LYS A 153 -9.84 -17.31 -9.81
CA LYS A 153 -11.08 -17.58 -10.58
C LYS A 153 -12.06 -16.40 -10.47
N GLU A 154 -13.04 -16.34 -11.37
CA GLU A 154 -14.05 -15.27 -11.40
C GLU A 154 -14.78 -15.07 -10.05
N VAL A 155 -15.05 -16.16 -9.33
CA VAL A 155 -15.67 -16.11 -7.98
C VAL A 155 -14.79 -15.34 -6.99
N ILE A 156 -13.48 -15.58 -7.03
CA ILE A 156 -12.51 -14.92 -6.15
C ILE A 156 -12.35 -13.45 -6.54
N LEU A 157 -12.30 -13.13 -7.85
CA LEU A 157 -12.24 -11.74 -8.32
C LEU A 157 -13.47 -10.92 -7.88
N LYS A 158 -14.68 -11.49 -7.97
CA LYS A 158 -15.90 -10.86 -7.44
C LYS A 158 -15.81 -10.60 -5.95
N ARG A 159 -15.21 -11.53 -5.20
CA ARG A 159 -14.96 -11.37 -3.77
C ARG A 159 -13.95 -10.25 -3.48
N PHE A 160 -12.84 -10.17 -4.23
CA PHE A 160 -11.88 -9.08 -4.11
C PHE A 160 -12.52 -7.71 -4.37
N VAL A 161 -13.29 -7.59 -5.45
CA VAL A 161 -14.02 -6.34 -5.75
C VAL A 161 -14.94 -5.93 -4.60
N LYS A 162 -15.68 -6.89 -4.05
CA LYS A 162 -16.61 -6.65 -2.95
C LYS A 162 -15.91 -6.25 -1.65
N ASP A 163 -14.82 -6.94 -1.30
CA ASP A 163 -14.03 -6.62 -0.11
C ASP A 163 -13.36 -5.26 -0.26
N PHE A 164 -12.80 -4.96 -1.42
CA PHE A 164 -12.19 -3.66 -1.71
C PHE A 164 -13.19 -2.50 -1.67
N ASP A 165 -14.37 -2.68 -2.27
CA ASP A 165 -15.46 -1.69 -2.20
C ASP A 165 -15.91 -1.47 -0.75
N TYR A 166 -16.02 -2.55 0.03
CA TYR A 166 -16.35 -2.48 1.45
C TYR A 166 -15.28 -1.73 2.25
N LEU A 167 -14.00 -2.02 2.03
CA LEU A 167 -12.86 -1.31 2.64
C LEU A 167 -12.90 0.17 2.33
N CYS A 168 -13.10 0.54 1.06
CA CYS A 168 -13.17 1.93 0.63
C CYS A 168 -14.32 2.66 1.34
N LYS A 169 -15.55 2.12 1.30
CA LYS A 169 -16.74 2.77 1.83
C LYS A 169 -16.80 2.80 3.36
N ASN A 170 -16.39 1.73 4.03
CA ASN A 170 -16.59 1.55 5.47
C ASN A 170 -15.34 1.76 6.31
N GLY A 171 -14.16 1.72 5.69
CA GLY A 171 -12.86 1.82 6.36
C GLY A 171 -12.07 3.07 5.98
N LEU A 172 -12.04 3.47 4.70
CA LEU A 172 -11.14 4.54 4.22
C LEU A 172 -11.84 5.88 4.00
N GLN A 173 -13.07 5.90 3.45
CA GLN A 173 -13.81 7.15 3.21
C GLN A 173 -14.18 7.89 4.51
N ILE A 174 -14.24 7.20 5.64
CA ILE A 174 -14.52 7.80 6.96
C ILE A 174 -13.46 8.82 7.41
N PHE A 175 -12.26 8.79 6.81
CA PHE A 175 -11.21 9.76 7.08
C PHE A 175 -11.45 11.12 6.41
N ASP A 176 -12.39 11.21 5.45
CA ASP A 176 -12.68 12.44 4.68
C ASP A 176 -11.41 13.06 4.05
N CYS A 177 -10.49 12.21 3.61
CA CYS A 177 -9.20 12.64 3.08
C CYS A 177 -9.25 12.83 1.56
N LYS A 178 -9.07 14.06 1.10
CA LYS A 178 -9.15 14.42 -0.34
C LYS A 178 -7.85 14.21 -1.11
N TYR A 179 -6.72 14.05 -0.42
CA TYR A 179 -5.39 13.98 -1.03
C TYR A 179 -4.91 12.55 -1.32
N SER A 180 -5.67 11.52 -0.93
CA SER A 180 -5.37 10.13 -1.30
C SER A 180 -5.70 9.89 -2.77
N LYS A 181 -4.66 9.80 -3.61
CA LYS A 181 -4.81 9.52 -5.04
C LYS A 181 -5.53 8.19 -5.30
N MET A 182 -5.15 7.13 -4.59
CA MET A 182 -5.72 5.80 -4.82
C MET A 182 -7.15 5.69 -4.35
N LEU A 183 -7.50 6.30 -3.21
CA LEU A 183 -8.89 6.31 -2.74
C LEU A 183 -9.80 7.09 -3.72
N ASN A 184 -9.31 8.22 -4.25
CA ASN A 184 -10.04 8.99 -5.26
C ASN A 184 -10.23 8.19 -6.57
N SER A 185 -9.35 7.24 -6.84
CA SER A 185 -9.41 6.36 -8.01
C SER A 185 -9.99 4.97 -7.71
N SER A 186 -10.65 4.77 -6.56
CA SER A 186 -11.15 3.46 -6.13
C SER A 186 -12.05 2.78 -7.16
N ASN A 187 -12.93 3.52 -7.84
CA ASN A 187 -13.78 2.98 -8.91
C ASN A 187 -12.96 2.46 -10.11
N GLN A 188 -11.85 3.13 -10.46
CA GLN A 188 -10.96 2.67 -11.52
C GLN A 188 -10.22 1.39 -11.12
N ILE A 189 -9.81 1.29 -9.85
CA ILE A 189 -9.20 0.09 -9.27
C ILE A 189 -10.20 -1.07 -9.25
N ILE A 190 -11.44 -0.84 -8.81
CA ILE A 190 -12.53 -1.84 -8.87
C ILE A 190 -12.73 -2.35 -10.29
N ASN A 191 -12.86 -1.43 -11.25
CA ASN A 191 -13.02 -1.78 -12.65
C ASN A 191 -11.81 -2.56 -13.16
N PHE A 192 -10.59 -2.24 -12.72
CA PHE A 192 -9.40 -3.00 -13.06
C PHE A 192 -9.48 -4.44 -12.55
N ILE A 193 -9.70 -4.64 -11.24
CA ILE A 193 -9.78 -5.98 -10.62
C ILE A 193 -10.87 -6.82 -11.30
N GLN A 194 -12.04 -6.24 -11.58
CA GLN A 194 -13.17 -6.96 -12.16
C GLN A 194 -12.95 -7.41 -13.61
N SER A 195 -12.23 -6.63 -14.41
CA SER A 195 -12.06 -6.88 -15.85
C SER A 195 -10.67 -7.39 -16.22
N MET A 196 -9.86 -7.73 -15.22
CA MET A 196 -8.45 -8.09 -15.39
C MET A 196 -8.20 -9.23 -16.39
N PRO A 197 -8.96 -10.36 -16.37
CA PRO A 197 -8.73 -11.44 -17.32
C PRO A 197 -8.93 -10.98 -18.78
N ASN A 198 -10.00 -10.23 -19.04
CA ASN A 198 -10.31 -9.72 -20.38
C ASN A 198 -9.27 -8.70 -20.84
N LYS A 199 -8.82 -7.83 -19.93
CA LYS A 199 -7.78 -6.82 -20.22
C LYS A 199 -6.45 -7.44 -20.60
N PHE A 200 -6.06 -8.54 -19.96
CA PHE A 200 -4.85 -9.25 -20.35
C PHE A 200 -5.00 -9.86 -21.74
N GLU A 201 -6.15 -10.44 -22.09
CA GLU A 201 -6.40 -10.91 -23.46
C GLU A 201 -6.33 -9.77 -24.49
N GLU A 202 -6.90 -8.60 -24.20
CA GLU A 202 -6.76 -7.42 -25.06
C GLU A 202 -5.29 -7.02 -25.25
N ILE A 203 -4.51 -7.00 -24.17
CA ILE A 203 -3.08 -6.68 -24.21
C ILE A 203 -2.31 -7.71 -25.05
N PHE A 204 -2.63 -9.00 -24.91
CA PHE A 204 -1.99 -10.06 -25.71
C PHE A 204 -2.27 -9.89 -27.19
N ASN A 205 -3.53 -9.64 -27.58
CA ASN A 205 -3.91 -9.45 -28.97
C ASN A 205 -3.18 -8.25 -29.58
N VAL A 206 -3.10 -7.12 -28.87
CA VAL A 206 -2.34 -5.94 -29.33
C VAL A 206 -0.86 -6.25 -29.51
N MET A 207 -0.26 -7.04 -28.62
CA MET A 207 1.15 -7.42 -28.74
C MET A 207 1.45 -8.39 -29.89
N GLU A 208 0.51 -9.29 -30.22
CA GLU A 208 0.63 -10.17 -31.37
C GLU A 208 0.49 -9.38 -32.70
N GLU A 209 -0.39 -8.38 -32.74
CA GLU A 209 -0.61 -7.53 -33.92
C GLU A 209 0.47 -6.45 -34.12
N GLU A 210 1.01 -5.88 -33.04
CA GLU A 210 1.88 -4.71 -33.08
C GLU A 210 3.26 -4.96 -32.43
N GLN A 211 4.06 -5.86 -33.01
CA GLN A 211 5.46 -6.13 -32.65
C GLN A 211 6.42 -4.91 -32.54
N LYS A 212 5.93 -3.66 -32.63
CA LYS A 212 6.74 -2.44 -32.80
C LYS A 212 6.41 -1.23 -31.91
N GLN A 213 5.48 -1.25 -30.96
CA GLN A 213 5.20 -0.06 -30.13
C GLN A 213 5.13 -0.33 -28.62
N ALA A 214 6.28 -0.35 -27.96
CA ALA A 214 6.39 -0.32 -26.49
C ALA A 214 5.54 0.81 -25.86
N GLY A 215 5.31 1.91 -26.58
CA GLY A 215 4.48 3.03 -26.14
C GLY A 215 2.97 2.77 -26.08
N ALA A 216 2.43 1.79 -26.81
CA ALA A 216 1.00 1.44 -26.74
C ALA A 216 0.70 0.66 -25.45
N LEU A 217 1.53 -0.33 -25.13
CA LEU A 217 1.45 -1.10 -23.89
C LEU A 217 1.63 -0.22 -22.66
N THR A 218 2.64 0.65 -22.65
CA THR A 218 2.85 1.61 -21.56
C THR A 218 1.64 2.51 -21.35
N ARG A 219 1.01 3.01 -22.44
CA ARG A 219 -0.21 3.81 -22.35
C ARG A 219 -1.36 2.99 -21.76
N LEU A 220 -1.61 1.77 -22.26
CA LEU A 220 -2.66 0.89 -21.75
C LEU A 220 -2.50 0.59 -20.26
N LEU A 221 -1.28 0.29 -19.80
CA LEU A 221 -1.02 -0.01 -18.41
C LEU A 221 -1.12 1.23 -17.50
N ASN A 222 -0.76 2.41 -18.02
CA ASN A 222 -0.90 3.69 -17.30
C ASN A 222 -2.34 4.22 -17.23
N LEU A 223 -3.27 3.68 -18.04
CA LEU A 223 -4.69 4.05 -17.94
C LEU A 223 -5.33 3.59 -16.64
N TYR A 224 -4.73 2.62 -15.97
CA TYR A 224 -5.26 2.07 -14.73
C TYR A 224 -4.61 2.76 -13.54
N ALA A 225 -5.43 3.29 -12.63
CA ALA A 225 -4.97 3.89 -11.38
C ALA A 225 -4.51 2.85 -10.34
N VAL A 226 -3.76 1.84 -10.78
CA VAL A 226 -3.13 0.81 -9.96
C VAL A 226 -1.61 0.90 -10.07
N PRO A 227 -0.85 0.46 -9.05
CA PRO A 227 0.59 0.42 -9.14
C PRO A 227 1.06 -0.54 -10.24
N GLN A 228 2.12 -0.20 -10.97
CA GLN A 228 2.60 -1.05 -12.06
C GLN A 228 3.14 -2.41 -11.56
N TRP A 229 3.70 -2.47 -10.34
CA TRP A 229 4.11 -3.74 -9.73
C TRP A 229 2.91 -4.69 -9.53
N PHE A 230 1.71 -4.15 -9.29
CA PHE A 230 0.51 -4.96 -9.11
C PHE A 230 0.14 -5.62 -10.43
N VAL A 231 0.19 -4.89 -11.55
CA VAL A 231 0.02 -5.46 -12.89
C VAL A 231 1.02 -6.60 -13.15
N ALA A 232 2.28 -6.43 -12.74
CA ALA A 232 3.29 -7.47 -12.89
C ALA A 232 2.96 -8.73 -12.06
N HIS A 233 2.54 -8.57 -10.80
CA HIS A 233 2.11 -9.71 -9.99
C HIS A 233 0.89 -10.41 -10.60
N GLU A 234 -0.07 -9.66 -11.12
CA GLU A 234 -1.28 -10.22 -11.71
C GLU A 234 -0.99 -10.99 -13.01
N LEU A 235 -0.05 -10.53 -13.83
CA LEU A 235 0.47 -11.29 -14.97
C LEU A 235 1.15 -12.59 -14.50
N ILE A 236 1.93 -12.56 -13.41
CA ILE A 236 2.51 -13.79 -12.84
C ILE A 236 1.41 -14.74 -12.35
N CYS A 237 0.39 -14.21 -11.67
CA CYS A 237 -0.74 -14.99 -11.16
C CYS A 237 -1.54 -15.67 -12.29
N ALA A 238 -1.74 -14.95 -13.41
CA ALA A 238 -2.41 -15.44 -14.61
C ALA A 238 -1.57 -16.44 -15.44
N SER A 239 -0.28 -16.57 -15.17
CA SER A 239 0.58 -17.56 -15.83
C SER A 239 0.25 -18.99 -15.35
N ASP A 240 0.84 -20.01 -15.97
CA ASP A 240 0.81 -21.39 -15.46
C ASP A 240 1.77 -21.60 -14.28
N SER A 241 1.61 -22.68 -13.52
CA SER A 241 2.36 -22.95 -12.26
C SER A 241 3.89 -23.04 -12.43
N GLU A 242 4.35 -23.15 -13.67
CA GLU A 242 5.76 -23.01 -14.04
C GLU A 242 6.31 -21.61 -13.73
N LEU A 243 5.50 -20.59 -14.03
CA LEU A 243 5.51 -19.21 -13.54
C LEU A 243 5.37 -19.14 -12.01
N LYS A 244 6.42 -19.34 -11.21
CA LYS A 244 6.32 -19.25 -9.74
C LYS A 244 5.92 -17.84 -9.27
N SER A 245 5.13 -17.77 -8.20
CA SER A 245 4.79 -16.51 -7.54
C SER A 245 6.03 -15.90 -6.88
N PRO A 246 6.06 -14.57 -6.61
CA PRO A 246 7.23 -13.90 -6.05
C PRO A 246 7.81 -14.58 -4.80
N HIS A 247 6.96 -14.86 -3.81
CA HIS A 247 7.36 -15.53 -2.57
C HIS A 247 7.88 -16.96 -2.82
N GLU A 248 7.21 -17.73 -3.67
CA GLU A 248 7.60 -19.11 -4.02
C GLU A 248 8.95 -19.18 -4.76
N SER A 249 9.26 -18.18 -5.61
CA SER A 249 10.54 -18.13 -6.32
C SER A 249 11.73 -17.94 -5.40
N ALA A 250 11.53 -17.25 -4.27
CA ALA A 250 12.55 -17.01 -3.26
C ALA A 250 12.54 -18.04 -2.12
N GLY A 251 11.58 -18.97 -2.13
CA GLY A 251 11.39 -19.92 -1.03
C GLY A 251 10.90 -19.25 0.27
N TRP A 252 10.18 -18.14 0.15
CA TRP A 252 9.63 -17.37 1.27
C TRP A 252 8.17 -17.72 1.52
N THR A 253 7.77 -17.61 2.78
CA THR A 253 6.36 -17.47 3.15
C THR A 253 5.80 -16.15 2.60
N ILE A 254 4.47 -16.07 2.49
CA ILE A 254 3.79 -14.84 2.08
C ILE A 254 4.14 -13.67 3.01
N VAL A 255 4.18 -13.92 4.32
CA VAL A 255 4.52 -12.92 5.35
C VAL A 255 5.94 -12.39 5.16
N GLU A 256 6.91 -13.26 4.89
CA GLU A 256 8.29 -12.85 4.60
C GLU A 256 8.38 -11.99 3.34
N TYR A 257 7.68 -12.36 2.27
CA TYR A 257 7.65 -11.56 1.04
C TYR A 257 7.00 -10.19 1.24
N VAL A 258 5.85 -10.11 1.92
CA VAL A 258 5.18 -8.84 2.21
C VAL A 258 6.07 -7.94 3.08
N ASN A 259 6.72 -8.50 4.10
CA ASN A 259 7.67 -7.77 4.94
C ASN A 259 8.87 -7.26 4.16
N TRP A 260 9.42 -8.09 3.26
CA TRP A 260 10.48 -7.68 2.35
C TRP A 260 10.00 -6.53 1.45
N PHE A 261 8.86 -6.72 0.77
CA PHE A 261 8.28 -5.75 -0.17
C PHE A 261 8.12 -4.36 0.48
N ASN A 262 7.58 -4.30 1.70
CA ASN A 262 7.34 -3.05 2.43
C ASN A 262 8.61 -2.30 2.84
N LYS A 263 9.75 -3.00 2.98
CA LYS A 263 11.05 -2.40 3.38
C LYS A 263 11.92 -1.97 2.23
N HIS A 264 11.57 -2.36 1.00
CA HIS A 264 12.37 -2.11 -0.19
C HIS A 264 11.73 -1.06 -1.09
N SER A 265 12.58 -0.30 -1.75
CA SER A 265 12.22 0.71 -2.74
C SER A 265 11.57 0.10 -3.97
N GLU A 266 10.91 0.94 -4.77
CA GLU A 266 10.31 0.51 -6.03
C GLU A 266 11.34 -0.12 -6.98
N LEU A 267 12.55 0.46 -7.09
CA LEU A 267 13.62 -0.08 -7.93
C LEU A 267 14.05 -1.49 -7.49
N GLU A 268 14.21 -1.71 -6.19
CA GLU A 268 14.58 -3.03 -5.64
C GLU A 268 13.49 -4.07 -5.89
N ARG A 269 12.21 -3.69 -5.80
CA ARG A 269 11.08 -4.56 -6.16
C ARG A 269 11.13 -4.98 -7.63
N TRP A 270 11.44 -4.05 -8.54
CA TRP A 270 11.59 -4.37 -9.96
C TRP A 270 12.81 -5.25 -10.25
N GLN A 271 13.93 -5.01 -9.57
CA GLN A 271 15.12 -5.87 -9.66
C GLN A 271 14.84 -7.29 -9.18
N PHE A 272 14.05 -7.45 -8.12
CA PHE A 272 13.60 -8.76 -7.65
C PHE A 272 12.76 -9.49 -8.71
N LEU A 273 11.76 -8.81 -9.29
CA LEU A 273 10.93 -9.40 -10.35
C LEU A 273 11.76 -9.73 -11.61
N LYS A 274 12.79 -8.94 -11.93
CA LYS A 274 13.73 -9.27 -12.99
C LYS A 274 14.49 -10.56 -12.71
N GLY A 275 15.02 -10.71 -11.50
CA GLY A 275 15.70 -11.93 -11.06
C GLY A 275 14.80 -13.15 -11.14
N LEU A 276 13.53 -13.02 -10.73
CA LEU A 276 12.51 -14.07 -10.87
C LEU A 276 12.35 -14.52 -12.33
N LEU A 277 12.19 -13.57 -13.27
CA LEU A 277 12.07 -13.90 -14.69
C LEU A 277 13.32 -14.54 -15.28
N ASP A 278 14.51 -14.11 -14.85
CA ASP A 278 15.76 -14.66 -15.34
C ASP A 278 15.96 -16.11 -14.87
N VAL A 279 15.58 -16.43 -13.62
CA VAL A 279 15.54 -17.81 -13.10
C VAL A 279 14.53 -18.66 -13.87
N TYR A 280 13.33 -18.12 -14.14
CA TYR A 280 12.34 -18.80 -14.96
C TYR A 280 12.87 -19.11 -16.36
N LYS A 281 13.49 -18.13 -17.03
CA LYS A 281 14.09 -18.30 -18.36
C LYS A 281 15.15 -19.40 -18.37
N GLN A 282 16.02 -19.43 -17.36
CA GLN A 282 17.05 -20.47 -17.23
C GLN A 282 16.43 -21.86 -17.03
N SER A 283 15.37 -21.96 -16.23
CA SER A 283 14.62 -23.22 -16.02
C SER A 283 14.03 -23.76 -17.32
N VAL A 284 13.42 -22.90 -18.15
CA VAL A 284 12.86 -23.29 -19.46
C VAL A 284 13.94 -23.84 -20.38
N VAL A 285 15.09 -23.17 -20.45
CA VAL A 285 16.23 -23.63 -21.26
C VAL A 285 16.81 -24.95 -20.72
N ALA A 286 16.98 -25.07 -19.40
CA ALA A 286 17.58 -26.25 -18.76
C ALA A 286 16.78 -27.53 -19.00
N ARG A 287 15.45 -27.44 -19.09
CA ARG A 287 14.57 -28.59 -19.42
C ARG A 287 14.35 -28.79 -20.92
N GLY A 288 15.06 -28.05 -21.78
CA GLY A 288 14.94 -28.15 -23.24
C GLY A 288 13.67 -27.54 -23.83
N GLY A 289 12.99 -26.66 -23.10
CA GLY A 289 11.80 -25.96 -23.60
C GLY A 289 12.17 -24.90 -24.63
N THR A 290 11.35 -24.79 -25.67
CA THR A 290 11.52 -23.81 -26.76
C THR A 290 10.58 -22.61 -26.63
N GLU A 291 9.63 -22.66 -25.70
CA GLU A 291 8.58 -21.66 -25.53
C GLU A 291 8.48 -21.21 -24.07
N PHE A 292 8.18 -19.93 -23.86
CA PHE A 292 7.88 -19.34 -22.56
C PHE A 292 6.37 -19.27 -22.35
N VAL A 293 5.92 -19.06 -21.11
CA VAL A 293 4.51 -18.71 -20.84
C VAL A 293 4.09 -17.45 -21.62
N LYS A 294 2.82 -17.40 -22.04
CA LYS A 294 2.23 -16.31 -22.84
C LYS A 294 2.51 -14.92 -22.25
N GLN A 295 2.54 -14.82 -20.91
CA GLN A 295 2.74 -13.61 -20.11
C GLN A 295 4.19 -13.07 -20.16
N PHE A 296 5.18 -13.91 -20.47
CA PHE A 296 6.60 -13.57 -20.34
C PHE A 296 7.04 -12.32 -21.14
N PRO A 297 6.65 -12.14 -22.42
CA PRO A 297 7.04 -10.96 -23.19
C PRO A 297 6.54 -9.64 -22.59
N ILE A 298 5.28 -9.61 -22.10
CA ILE A 298 4.71 -8.43 -21.44
C ILE A 298 5.47 -8.13 -20.15
N LEU A 299 5.65 -9.15 -19.30
CA LEU A 299 6.33 -9.02 -18.02
C LEU A 299 7.74 -8.45 -18.19
N ASN A 300 8.51 -9.01 -19.13
CA ASN A 300 9.87 -8.55 -19.40
C ASN A 300 9.89 -7.10 -19.91
N LEU A 301 8.95 -6.70 -20.77
CA LEU A 301 8.83 -5.31 -21.22
C LEU A 301 8.48 -4.37 -20.07
N LEU A 302 7.47 -4.73 -19.26
CA LEU A 302 7.04 -3.94 -18.11
C LEU A 302 8.18 -3.72 -17.11
N ILE A 303 8.91 -4.78 -16.75
CA ILE A 303 10.03 -4.70 -15.80
C ILE A 303 11.16 -3.83 -16.36
N ASN A 304 11.55 -4.03 -17.64
CA ASN A 304 12.64 -3.25 -18.23
C ASN A 304 12.31 -1.75 -18.33
N ASN A 305 11.06 -1.39 -18.66
CA ASN A 305 10.62 0.01 -18.71
C ASN A 305 10.72 0.69 -17.34
N ASN A 306 10.31 0.00 -16.27
CA ASN A 306 10.36 0.54 -14.91
C ASN A 306 11.78 0.62 -14.33
N MET A 307 12.65 -0.34 -14.64
CA MET A 307 14.05 -0.28 -14.21
C MET A 307 14.85 0.81 -14.92
N SER A 308 14.51 1.13 -16.17
CA SER A 308 15.23 2.12 -16.97
C SER A 308 14.80 3.56 -16.68
N GLY A 309 13.71 3.76 -15.92
CA GLY A 309 13.11 5.08 -15.69
C GLY A 309 12.49 5.70 -16.95
N THR A 310 12.27 4.92 -18.01
CA THR A 310 11.80 5.41 -19.32
C THR A 310 10.28 5.63 -19.36
N LEU A 311 9.75 6.25 -18.31
CA LEU A 311 8.36 6.72 -18.23
C LEU A 311 8.37 8.26 -18.28
N LEU A 312 8.58 8.80 -19.48
CA LEU A 312 8.15 10.15 -19.87
C LEU A 312 7.07 10.02 -20.94
#